data_AF-A0A8J5PEU9-F1
#
_entry.id   AF-A0A8J5PEU9-F1
#
_cell.length_a   1.000
_cell.length_b   1.000
_cell.length_c   1.000
_cell.angle_alpha   90.00
_cell.angle_beta   90.00
_cell.angle_gamma   90.00
#
_symmetry.space_group_name_H-M   'P 1'
#
loop_
_entity.id
_entity.type
_entity.pdbx_description
1 polymer ?
#
loop_
_entity_poly.entity_id
_entity_poly.type
_entity_poly.pdbx_seq_one_letter_code
_entity_poly.pdbx_strand_id
1 'polypeptide(L)'
;MKSVSYVIDPDGDIELVLNEPNAQNIIPERVLCGDGDAASDSPTTDFNNSVLQGRYTVFDNFDTPTFVDDYGDLDFVEETPDVVRMRVSSKHLTFASKIFSAMPQGPWSEASSFSSRGSPRQVATSDWDAKALAIVLDAIHGRFRQIPKYINLVLLARIATIVDYYQFYESIELISSLWLSQQSVTQENFDLYTENSLLRLYVAWVFEGDLLFTAVARRVLRYSKGLSEFDLKELPVGGILSKHIPGGLKLNTLTLC
;
A
#
# COMPACT_ATOMS: atom_id res chain seq x y z
N MET A 1 -16.59 20.36 2.96
CA MET A 1 -15.72 19.18 2.81
C MET A 1 -16.03 18.53 1.47
N LYS A 2 -15.11 18.64 0.51
CA LYS A 2 -15.24 17.93 -0.76
C LYS A 2 -14.97 16.45 -0.49
N SER A 3 -15.80 15.58 -1.05
CA SER A 3 -15.64 14.14 -0.87
C SER A 3 -15.76 13.41 -2.19
N VAL A 4 -14.93 12.41 -2.37
CA VAL A 4 -15.02 11.48 -3.49
C VAL A 4 -15.86 10.27 -3.08
N SER A 5 -16.83 9.88 -3.91
CA SER A 5 -17.62 8.66 -3.69
C SER A 5 -17.16 7.55 -4.62
N TYR A 6 -16.98 6.35 -4.10
CA TYR A 6 -16.61 5.16 -4.86
C TYR A 6 -17.50 3.98 -4.45
N VAL A 7 -18.38 3.54 -5.37
CA VAL A 7 -19.36 2.48 -5.06
C VAL A 7 -18.83 1.10 -5.46
N ILE A 8 -18.55 0.25 -4.47
CA ILE A 8 -18.18 -1.15 -4.68
C ILE A 8 -19.40 -2.03 -4.80
N ASP A 9 -20.25 -1.96 -3.80
CA ASP A 9 -21.53 -2.65 -3.77
C ASP A 9 -22.66 -1.60 -3.69
N PRO A 10 -23.49 -1.44 -4.74
CA PRO A 10 -24.67 -0.57 -4.70
C PRO A 10 -25.67 -0.93 -3.60
N ASP A 11 -25.72 -2.20 -3.19
CA ASP A 11 -26.55 -2.71 -2.10
C ASP A 11 -25.76 -2.87 -0.80
N GLY A 12 -24.50 -2.42 -0.79
CA GLY A 12 -23.60 -2.46 0.34
C GLY A 12 -24.20 -1.77 1.57
N ASP A 13 -24.04 -2.42 2.72
CA ASP A 13 -24.52 -2.01 4.03
C ASP A 13 -23.49 -1.22 4.84
N ILE A 14 -22.26 -1.07 4.31
CA ILE A 14 -21.17 -0.32 4.91
C ILE A 14 -20.70 0.79 3.96
N GLU A 15 -20.43 1.96 4.53
CA GLU A 15 -19.69 3.05 3.89
C GLU A 15 -18.38 3.25 4.66
N LEU A 16 -17.26 2.84 4.06
CA LEU A 16 -15.93 3.16 4.59
C LEU A 16 -15.63 4.63 4.30
N VAL A 17 -15.33 5.38 5.35
CA VAL A 17 -14.99 6.81 5.29
C VAL A 17 -13.49 6.92 5.53
N LEU A 18 -12.73 7.05 4.44
CA LEU A 18 -11.28 7.27 4.45
C LEU A 18 -11.01 8.77 4.62
N ASN A 19 -10.51 9.12 5.79
CA ASN A 19 -10.04 10.46 6.13
C ASN A 19 -8.54 10.57 5.79
N GLU A 20 -8.06 11.75 5.43
CA GLU A 20 -6.63 11.97 5.14
C GLU A 20 -6.09 10.96 4.10
N PRO A 21 -6.74 10.81 2.94
CA PRO A 21 -6.32 9.84 1.93
C PRO A 21 -4.89 10.10 1.47
N ASN A 22 -4.13 9.03 1.25
CA ASN A 22 -2.73 9.05 0.81
C ASN A 22 -1.74 9.68 1.82
N ALA A 23 -2.10 9.85 3.09
CA ALA A 23 -1.20 10.42 4.11
C ALA A 23 -0.14 9.42 4.61
N GLN A 24 -0.35 8.11 4.43
CA GLN A 24 0.59 7.07 4.87
C GLN A 24 1.94 7.19 4.17
N ASN A 25 3.02 7.35 4.95
CA ASN A 25 4.37 7.44 4.41
C ASN A 25 5.14 6.13 4.57
N ILE A 26 5.15 5.32 3.52
CA ILE A 26 5.82 4.00 3.50
C ILE A 26 7.15 3.99 2.73
N ILE A 27 7.58 5.14 2.19
CA ILE A 27 8.77 5.21 1.35
C ILE A 27 9.99 5.39 2.26
N PRO A 28 10.93 4.42 2.28
CA PRO A 28 12.12 4.57 3.10
C PRO A 28 12.99 5.73 2.59
N GLU A 29 13.69 6.39 3.49
CA GLU A 29 14.63 7.47 3.15
C GLU A 29 16.03 7.08 3.60
N ARG A 30 17.03 7.23 2.73
CA ARG A 30 18.41 6.95 3.10
C ARG A 30 18.92 7.98 4.12
N VAL A 31 19.50 7.50 5.21
CA VAL A 31 20.15 8.34 6.22
C VAL A 31 21.55 8.71 5.73
N LEU A 32 21.74 9.98 5.37
CA LEU A 32 23.06 10.51 5.01
C LEU A 32 23.88 10.73 6.30
N CYS A 33 24.82 9.84 6.60
CA CYS A 33 25.83 10.11 7.61
C CYS A 33 26.79 11.17 7.07
N GLY A 34 26.86 12.33 7.73
CA GLY A 34 27.75 13.42 7.35
C GLY A 34 29.22 13.02 7.49
N ASP A 35 29.89 12.88 6.37
CA ASP A 35 31.17 13.54 6.08
C ASP A 35 31.29 13.63 4.56
N GLY A 36 31.69 14.81 4.08
CA GLY A 36 31.60 15.19 2.67
C GLY A 36 32.28 14.20 1.74
N ASP A 37 31.55 13.72 0.73
CA ASP A 37 31.87 13.97 -0.68
C ASP A 37 30.89 13.25 -1.60
N ALA A 38 30.63 13.93 -2.73
CA ALA A 38 29.73 13.58 -3.82
C ALA A 38 28.23 13.56 -3.45
N ALA A 39 27.56 14.66 -3.80
CA ALA A 39 26.19 14.59 -4.27
C ALA A 39 26.15 13.55 -5.41
N SER A 40 25.84 12.30 -5.08
CA SER A 40 25.22 11.43 -6.07
C SER A 40 23.86 12.04 -6.31
N ASP A 41 23.67 12.67 -7.47
CA ASP A 41 22.36 12.79 -8.09
C ASP A 41 21.79 11.36 -8.17
N SER A 42 21.18 10.90 -7.07
CA SER A 42 20.28 9.78 -7.11
C SER A 42 19.18 10.25 -8.04
N PRO A 43 18.92 9.55 -9.16
CA PRO A 43 17.80 9.91 -10.01
C PRO A 43 16.59 9.95 -9.09
N THR A 44 15.93 11.11 -9.01
CA THR A 44 14.70 11.30 -8.24
C THR A 44 13.74 10.24 -8.73
N THR A 45 13.71 9.11 -8.02
CA THR A 45 12.86 8.00 -8.42
C THR A 45 11.49 8.46 -8.01
N ASP A 46 10.65 8.72 -9.00
CA ASP A 46 9.31 9.16 -8.74
C ASP A 46 8.58 8.05 -7.95
N PHE A 47 8.26 8.33 -6.68
CA PHE A 47 7.53 7.43 -5.78
C PHE A 47 6.01 7.62 -5.88
N ASN A 48 5.54 8.12 -7.02
CA ASN A 48 4.13 8.21 -7.32
C ASN A 48 3.50 6.83 -7.61
N ASN A 49 2.18 6.77 -7.42
CA ASN A 49 1.39 5.63 -7.85
C ASN A 49 1.44 5.42 -9.35
N SER A 50 1.02 4.23 -9.77
CA SER A 50 0.73 3.97 -11.17
C SER A 50 -0.41 4.87 -11.65
N VAL A 51 -0.27 5.43 -12.86
CA VAL A 51 -1.40 6.05 -13.55
C VAL A 51 -2.40 4.96 -13.94
N LEU A 52 -3.57 4.96 -13.31
CA LEU A 52 -4.60 3.95 -13.51
C LEU A 52 -5.68 4.46 -14.47
N GLN A 53 -6.40 3.53 -15.10
CA GLN A 53 -7.47 3.84 -16.05
C GLN A 53 -8.85 3.48 -15.49
N GLY A 54 -9.88 3.93 -16.20
CA GLY A 54 -11.26 3.55 -15.92
C GLY A 54 -11.73 4.15 -14.60
N ARG A 55 -12.27 3.32 -13.72
CA ARG A 55 -12.92 3.80 -12.50
C ARG A 55 -11.97 4.24 -11.39
N TYR A 56 -10.66 4.13 -11.55
CA TYR A 56 -9.70 4.58 -10.54
C TYR A 56 -9.22 6.03 -10.78
N THR A 57 -9.56 6.63 -11.93
CA THR A 57 -9.16 8.02 -12.27
C THR A 57 -9.82 9.05 -11.36
N VAL A 58 -10.92 8.68 -10.69
CA VAL A 58 -11.55 9.45 -9.63
C VAL A 58 -10.60 9.76 -8.47
N PHE A 59 -9.49 9.03 -8.36
CA PHE A 59 -8.46 9.26 -7.35
C PHE A 59 -7.23 10.03 -7.87
N ASP A 60 -7.20 10.49 -9.12
CA ASP A 60 -6.01 11.13 -9.70
C ASP A 60 -5.65 12.45 -9.00
N ASN A 61 -6.64 13.17 -8.49
CA ASN A 61 -6.45 14.41 -7.75
C ASN A 61 -5.73 14.21 -6.40
N PHE A 62 -5.58 12.98 -5.91
CA PHE A 62 -4.82 12.67 -4.69
C PHE A 62 -3.34 12.36 -4.97
N ASP A 63 -2.93 12.21 -6.23
CA ASP A 63 -1.54 11.90 -6.61
C ASP A 63 -0.77 13.14 -7.09
N THR A 64 -1.47 14.24 -7.42
CA THR A 64 -0.84 15.47 -7.93
C THR A 64 -0.12 16.23 -6.81
N PRO A 65 1.19 16.49 -6.94
CA PRO A 65 1.84 17.52 -6.12
C PRO A 65 1.17 18.86 -6.43
N THR A 66 1.02 19.70 -5.42
CA THR A 66 0.69 21.11 -5.62
C THR A 66 1.83 21.73 -6.43
N PHE A 67 1.64 21.89 -7.75
CA PHE A 67 2.62 22.57 -8.59
C PHE A 67 2.61 24.04 -8.20
N VAL A 68 3.65 24.48 -7.49
CA VAL A 68 3.99 25.90 -7.38
C VAL A 68 4.92 26.17 -8.56
N ASP A 69 4.48 26.96 -9.53
CA ASP A 69 5.38 27.39 -10.59
C ASP A 69 6.44 28.35 -10.02
N ASP A 70 7.55 28.52 -10.75
CA ASP A 70 8.66 29.43 -10.38
C ASP A 70 8.21 30.92 -10.36
N TYR A 71 6.98 31.20 -10.78
CA TYR A 71 6.39 32.54 -10.85
C TYR A 71 5.35 32.82 -9.75
N GLY A 72 5.06 31.85 -8.87
CA GLY A 72 4.18 32.03 -7.72
C GLY A 72 2.71 32.28 -8.10
N ASP A 73 2.29 31.93 -9.32
CA ASP A 73 0.91 32.08 -9.75
C ASP A 73 0.16 30.78 -9.47
N LEU A 74 -0.76 30.83 -8.52
CA LEU A 74 -1.60 29.71 -8.08
C LEU A 74 -2.69 29.44 -9.13
N ASP A 75 -2.31 28.91 -10.29
CA ASP A 75 -3.28 28.51 -11.30
C ASP A 75 -3.98 27.21 -10.85
N PHE A 76 -5.23 27.39 -10.38
CA PHE A 76 -6.19 26.36 -10.00
C PHE A 76 -5.64 25.28 -9.04
N VAL A 77 -5.59 25.60 -7.75
CA VAL A 77 -5.68 24.56 -6.71
C VAL A 77 -7.05 23.90 -6.86
N GLU A 78 -7.13 22.84 -7.65
CA GLU A 78 -8.25 21.92 -7.58
C GLU A 78 -8.21 21.35 -6.16
N GLU A 79 -9.00 21.92 -5.24
CA GLU A 79 -8.98 21.52 -3.83
C GLU A 79 -9.09 20.00 -3.75
N THR A 80 -8.01 19.37 -3.29
CA THR A 80 -7.95 17.93 -3.09
C THR A 80 -9.07 17.57 -2.12
N PRO A 81 -9.92 16.57 -2.44
CA PRO A 81 -10.97 16.16 -1.54
C PRO A 81 -10.38 15.76 -0.19
N ASP A 82 -11.05 16.08 0.92
CA ASP A 82 -10.52 15.74 2.25
C ASP A 82 -10.86 14.29 2.64
N VAL A 83 -11.84 13.69 1.96
CA VAL A 83 -12.45 12.41 2.35
C VAL A 83 -12.82 11.58 1.12
N VAL A 84 -12.58 10.27 1.20
CA VAL A 84 -13.10 9.27 0.25
C VAL A 84 -14.14 8.39 0.93
N ARG A 85 -15.31 8.23 0.32
CA ARG A 85 -16.41 7.38 0.80
C ARG A 85 -16.55 6.17 -0.11
N MET A 86 -16.34 4.97 0.43
CA MET A 86 -16.36 3.72 -0.30
C MET A 86 -17.51 2.82 0.17
N ARG A 87 -18.48 2.55 -0.70
CA ARG A 87 -19.64 1.71 -0.34
C ARG A 87 -19.36 0.24 -0.60
N VAL A 88 -19.44 -0.59 0.43
CA VAL A 88 -19.01 -2.00 0.45
C VAL A 88 -20.01 -2.86 1.22
N SER A 89 -19.88 -4.18 1.07
CA SER A 89 -20.67 -5.17 1.78
C SER A 89 -19.91 -5.72 2.99
N SER A 90 -20.54 -5.68 4.16
CA SER A 90 -20.02 -6.28 5.39
C SER A 90 -19.77 -7.78 5.26
N LYS A 91 -20.61 -8.48 4.49
CA LYS A 91 -20.46 -9.92 4.23
C LYS A 91 -19.18 -10.25 3.46
N HIS A 92 -18.85 -9.45 2.44
CA HIS A 92 -17.60 -9.64 1.70
C HIS A 92 -16.39 -9.37 2.59
N LEU A 93 -16.44 -8.31 3.42
CA LEU A 93 -15.34 -7.96 4.33
C LEU A 93 -15.11 -8.99 5.44
N THR A 94 -16.18 -9.44 6.09
CA THR A 94 -16.12 -10.46 7.16
C THR A 94 -15.74 -11.85 6.64
N PHE A 95 -16.13 -12.18 5.40
CA PHE A 95 -15.71 -13.41 4.73
C PHE A 95 -14.22 -13.36 4.34
N ALA A 96 -13.76 -12.24 3.79
CA ALA A 96 -12.39 -12.07 3.31
C ALA A 96 -11.37 -11.91 4.46
N SER A 97 -11.78 -11.44 5.63
CA SER A 97 -10.89 -11.30 6.78
C SER A 97 -11.58 -11.51 8.13
N LYS A 98 -10.91 -12.31 8.96
CA LYS A 98 -11.32 -12.58 10.34
C LYS A 98 -11.19 -11.37 11.26
N ILE A 99 -10.40 -10.35 10.89
CA ILE A 99 -10.28 -9.11 11.66
C ILE A 99 -11.64 -8.44 11.80
N PHE A 100 -12.42 -8.41 10.71
CA PHE A 100 -13.76 -7.83 10.73
C PHE A 100 -14.75 -8.70 11.53
N SER A 101 -14.58 -10.01 11.53
CA SER A 101 -15.39 -10.92 12.36
C SER A 101 -15.05 -10.83 13.86
N ALA A 102 -13.81 -10.48 14.20
CA ALA A 102 -13.28 -10.51 15.56
C ALA A 102 -13.43 -9.17 16.32
N MET A 103 -13.92 -8.09 15.69
CA MET A 103 -14.14 -6.80 16.34
C MET A 103 -15.43 -6.82 17.20
N PRO A 104 -15.34 -7.05 18.53
CA PRO A 104 -16.50 -7.46 19.35
C PRO A 104 -17.49 -6.33 19.64
N GLN A 105 -17.09 -5.08 19.39
CA GLN A 105 -17.87 -3.84 19.54
C GLN A 105 -17.75 -2.95 18.28
N GLY A 106 -17.17 -3.50 17.22
CA GLY A 106 -16.95 -2.77 15.99
C GLY A 106 -18.19 -2.75 15.10
N PRO A 107 -18.16 -1.97 14.01
CA PRO A 107 -19.26 -1.84 13.08
C PRO A 107 -19.67 -3.11 12.31
N TRP A 108 -19.00 -4.19 12.61
CA TRP A 108 -19.03 -5.51 11.98
C TRP A 108 -19.77 -6.55 12.81
N SER A 109 -20.12 -6.23 14.07
CA SER A 109 -20.92 -7.12 14.90
C SER A 109 -22.38 -7.06 14.46
N GLU A 110 -22.97 -8.21 14.11
CA GLU A 110 -24.40 -8.34 13.76
C GLU A 110 -25.34 -7.81 14.87
N ALA A 111 -24.84 -7.74 16.12
CA ALA A 111 -25.56 -7.23 17.28
C ALA A 111 -25.56 -5.70 17.40
N SER A 112 -24.69 -4.99 16.69
CA SER A 112 -24.59 -3.53 16.78
C SER A 112 -25.56 -2.86 15.80
N SER A 113 -26.82 -2.77 16.23
CA SER A 113 -27.86 -1.82 15.83
C SER A 113 -28.02 -1.55 14.34
N PHE A 114 -29.14 -2.03 13.79
CA PHE A 114 -29.75 -1.61 12.52
C PHE A 114 -29.44 -0.15 12.16
N SER A 115 -28.94 0.05 10.94
CA SER A 115 -28.88 1.35 10.29
C SER A 115 -30.22 2.06 10.47
N SER A 116 -30.17 3.23 11.09
CA SER A 116 -31.35 4.10 11.18
C SER A 116 -31.75 4.48 9.75
N ARG A 117 -32.79 3.83 9.22
CA ARG A 117 -33.53 4.24 8.01
C ARG A 117 -32.75 4.23 6.68
N GLY A 118 -32.26 3.05 6.27
CA GLY A 118 -31.93 2.79 4.85
C GLY A 118 -30.62 3.39 4.31
N SER A 119 -29.80 4.02 5.15
CA SER A 119 -28.44 4.43 4.80
C SER A 119 -27.41 3.37 5.20
N PRO A 120 -26.30 3.20 4.43
CA PRO A 120 -25.20 2.32 4.84
C PRO A 120 -24.57 2.84 6.15
N ARG A 121 -24.05 1.92 6.95
CA ARG A 121 -23.37 2.24 8.20
C ARG A 121 -21.97 2.77 7.92
N GLN A 122 -21.62 3.91 8.52
CA GLN A 122 -20.31 4.52 8.31
C GLN A 122 -19.24 3.88 9.21
N VAL A 123 -18.08 3.59 8.63
CA VAL A 123 -16.89 3.09 9.32
C VAL A 123 -15.70 3.94 8.95
N ALA A 124 -15.10 4.60 9.94
CA ALA A 124 -13.94 5.46 9.70
C ALA A 124 -12.66 4.63 9.53
N THR A 125 -11.82 5.07 8.59
CA THR A 125 -10.41 4.69 8.46
C THR A 125 -9.63 5.95 8.07
N SER A 126 -8.32 5.93 8.22
CA SER A 126 -7.45 7.05 7.84
C SER A 126 -6.24 6.58 7.04
N ASP A 127 -5.53 7.53 6.44
CA ASP A 127 -4.15 7.47 5.97
C ASP A 127 -3.88 6.59 4.74
N TRP A 128 -4.70 5.56 4.52
CA TRP A 128 -4.52 4.65 3.39
C TRP A 128 -4.50 5.37 2.06
N ASP A 129 -3.70 4.82 1.16
CA ASP A 129 -3.77 5.19 -0.24
C ASP A 129 -5.14 4.82 -0.83
N ALA A 130 -5.83 5.81 -1.39
CA ALA A 130 -7.20 5.65 -1.88
C ALA A 130 -7.27 4.67 -3.06
N LYS A 131 -6.28 4.68 -3.96
CA LYS A 131 -6.22 3.74 -5.10
C LYS A 131 -5.96 2.33 -4.64
N ALA A 132 -4.98 2.15 -3.75
CA ALA A 132 -4.64 0.85 -3.18
C ALA A 132 -5.83 0.24 -2.43
N LEU A 133 -6.50 1.03 -1.57
CA LEU A 133 -7.67 0.57 -0.82
C LEU A 133 -8.82 0.19 -1.76
N ALA A 134 -9.10 1.00 -2.78
CA ALA A 134 -10.12 0.69 -3.78
C ALA A 134 -9.84 -0.61 -4.54
N ILE A 135 -8.58 -0.88 -4.91
CA ILE A 135 -8.17 -2.12 -5.57
C ILE A 135 -8.41 -3.34 -4.67
N VAL A 136 -8.01 -3.26 -3.39
CA VAL A 136 -8.23 -4.35 -2.44
C VAL A 136 -9.73 -4.60 -2.25
N LEU A 137 -10.51 -3.53 -2.07
CA LEU A 137 -11.96 -3.64 -1.91
C LEU A 137 -12.64 -4.19 -3.16
N ASP A 138 -12.14 -3.89 -4.37
CA ASP A 138 -12.62 -4.52 -5.60
C ASP A 138 -12.37 -6.02 -5.63
N ALA A 139 -11.18 -6.45 -5.22
CA ALA A 139 -10.80 -7.86 -5.24
C ALA A 139 -11.67 -8.68 -4.29
N ILE A 140 -11.86 -8.22 -3.05
CA ILE A 140 -12.70 -8.92 -2.07
C ILE A 140 -14.18 -9.01 -2.51
N HIS A 141 -14.63 -8.08 -3.37
CA HIS A 141 -15.98 -8.10 -3.96
C HIS A 141 -16.02 -8.81 -5.33
N GLY A 142 -14.96 -9.52 -5.70
CA GLY A 142 -14.90 -10.32 -6.94
C GLY A 142 -14.83 -9.50 -8.22
N ARG A 143 -14.52 -8.19 -8.16
CA ARG A 143 -14.51 -7.28 -9.32
C ARG A 143 -13.21 -7.32 -10.12
N PHE A 144 -12.58 -8.49 -10.24
CA PHE A 144 -11.27 -8.68 -10.87
C PHE A 144 -11.17 -8.21 -12.34
N ARG A 145 -12.29 -8.12 -13.07
CA ARG A 145 -12.28 -7.60 -14.45
C ARG A 145 -11.82 -6.13 -14.53
N GLN A 146 -12.05 -5.36 -13.48
CA GLN A 146 -11.73 -3.92 -13.43
C GLN A 146 -10.34 -3.67 -12.84
N ILE A 147 -9.80 -4.63 -12.07
CA ILE A 147 -8.52 -4.49 -11.38
C ILE A 147 -7.36 -4.33 -12.37
N PRO A 148 -6.45 -3.36 -12.16
CA PRO A 148 -5.31 -3.16 -13.04
C PRO A 148 -4.42 -4.39 -13.07
N LYS A 149 -4.19 -4.91 -14.27
CA LYS A 149 -3.27 -6.04 -14.44
C LYS A 149 -1.82 -5.61 -14.24
N TYR A 150 -1.47 -4.36 -14.55
CA TYR A 150 -0.12 -3.82 -14.45
C TYR A 150 -0.10 -2.69 -13.42
N ILE A 151 0.85 -2.79 -12.48
CA ILE A 151 1.11 -1.75 -11.47
C ILE A 151 2.62 -1.62 -11.23
N ASN A 152 3.03 -0.49 -10.67
CA ASN A 152 4.39 -0.23 -10.22
C ASN A 152 4.59 -0.75 -8.79
N LEU A 153 5.87 -0.83 -8.38
CA LEU A 153 6.26 -1.32 -7.06
C LEU A 153 5.64 -0.51 -5.91
N VAL A 154 5.55 0.81 -6.04
CA VAL A 154 5.02 1.67 -4.97
C VAL A 154 3.56 1.38 -4.70
N LEU A 155 2.72 1.34 -5.74
CA LEU A 155 1.30 0.99 -5.58
C LEU A 155 1.14 -0.42 -5.01
N LEU A 156 1.97 -1.38 -5.46
CA LEU A 156 1.95 -2.74 -4.91
C LEU A 156 2.33 -2.76 -3.42
N ALA A 157 3.30 -1.94 -2.99
CA ALA A 157 3.67 -1.82 -1.58
C ALA A 157 2.55 -1.22 -0.73
N ARG A 158 1.86 -0.19 -1.23
CA ARG A 158 0.67 0.38 -0.58
C ARG A 158 -0.45 -0.66 -0.47
N ILE A 159 -0.71 -1.43 -1.53
CA ILE A 159 -1.64 -2.58 -1.49
C ILE A 159 -1.19 -3.59 -0.43
N ALA A 160 0.09 -3.94 -0.38
CA ALA A 160 0.63 -4.90 0.58
C ALA A 160 0.39 -4.47 2.03
N THR A 161 0.55 -3.17 2.37
CA THR A 161 0.27 -2.68 3.73
C THR A 161 -1.19 -2.87 4.14
N ILE A 162 -2.13 -2.63 3.21
CA ILE A 162 -3.57 -2.83 3.45
C ILE A 162 -3.89 -4.31 3.60
N VAL A 163 -3.33 -5.16 2.73
CA VAL A 163 -3.54 -6.61 2.77
C VAL A 163 -2.99 -7.22 4.05
N ASP A 164 -1.81 -6.80 4.48
CA ASP A 164 -1.17 -7.27 5.71
C ASP A 164 -1.94 -6.82 6.95
N TYR A 165 -2.31 -5.53 7.01
CA TYR A 165 -3.06 -4.95 8.14
C TYR A 165 -4.43 -5.60 8.31
N TYR A 166 -5.18 -5.76 7.21
CA TYR A 166 -6.51 -6.35 7.24
C TYR A 166 -6.52 -7.86 7.01
N GLN A 167 -5.37 -8.50 6.79
CA GLN A 167 -5.25 -9.94 6.53
C GLN A 167 -6.12 -10.45 5.37
N PHE A 168 -6.04 -9.79 4.20
CA PHE A 168 -6.78 -10.18 2.99
C PHE A 168 -5.99 -11.10 2.04
N TYR A 169 -5.07 -11.91 2.57
CA TYR A 169 -4.09 -12.65 1.77
C TYR A 169 -4.75 -13.55 0.72
N GLU A 170 -5.76 -14.35 1.09
CA GLU A 170 -6.44 -15.29 0.20
C GLU A 170 -7.22 -14.58 -0.92
N SER A 171 -7.78 -13.40 -0.63
CA SER A 171 -8.57 -12.65 -1.63
C SER A 171 -7.69 -12.00 -2.71
N ILE A 172 -6.40 -11.85 -2.45
CA ILE A 172 -5.46 -11.11 -3.30
C ILE A 172 -4.41 -12.05 -3.93
N GLU A 173 -4.29 -13.30 -3.47
CA GLU A 173 -3.29 -14.28 -3.89
C GLU A 173 -3.13 -14.37 -5.42
N LEU A 174 -4.23 -14.60 -6.16
CA LEU A 174 -4.17 -14.78 -7.61
C LEU A 174 -3.65 -13.53 -8.34
N ILE A 175 -4.13 -12.34 -7.98
CA ILE A 175 -3.73 -11.11 -8.67
C ILE A 175 -2.35 -10.63 -8.23
N SER A 176 -1.96 -10.85 -6.96
CA SER A 176 -0.62 -10.54 -6.48
C SER A 176 0.45 -11.39 -7.15
N SER A 177 0.18 -12.67 -7.43
CA SER A 177 1.09 -13.52 -8.21
C SER A 177 1.40 -12.94 -9.60
N LEU A 178 0.39 -12.33 -10.25
CA LEU A 178 0.56 -11.64 -11.51
C LEU A 178 1.45 -10.41 -11.36
N TRP A 179 1.18 -9.55 -10.37
CA TRP A 179 1.96 -8.33 -10.12
C TRP A 179 3.42 -8.64 -9.76
N LEU A 180 3.67 -9.66 -8.94
CA LEU A 180 5.03 -10.10 -8.57
C LEU A 180 5.85 -10.61 -9.76
N SER A 181 5.21 -11.03 -10.85
CA SER A 181 5.90 -11.47 -12.08
C SER A 181 6.33 -10.31 -12.99
N GLN A 182 5.93 -9.08 -12.68
CA GLN A 182 6.10 -7.95 -13.59
C GLN A 182 7.47 -7.34 -13.53
N GLN A 183 7.96 -6.87 -14.68
CA GLN A 183 9.23 -6.17 -14.77
C GLN A 183 9.23 -4.86 -13.95
N SER A 184 8.11 -4.14 -13.90
CA SER A 184 7.93 -2.93 -13.06
C SER A 184 8.14 -3.19 -11.57
N VAL A 185 7.95 -4.43 -11.12
CA VAL A 185 8.11 -4.86 -9.72
C VAL A 185 9.46 -5.54 -9.51
N THR A 186 9.92 -6.37 -10.47
CA THR A 186 11.09 -7.23 -10.30
C THR A 186 12.41 -6.61 -10.78
N GLN A 187 12.37 -5.62 -11.68
CA GLN A 187 13.57 -5.02 -12.24
C GLN A 187 14.27 -4.15 -11.19
N GLU A 188 15.51 -4.53 -10.84
CA GLU A 188 16.45 -3.69 -10.11
C GLU A 188 17.72 -3.52 -10.95
N ASN A 189 18.35 -2.36 -10.82
CA ASN A 189 19.76 -2.23 -11.19
C ASN A 189 20.57 -3.11 -10.23
N PHE A 190 21.24 -4.13 -10.79
CA PHE A 190 21.81 -5.22 -10.01
C PHE A 190 22.86 -4.79 -8.97
N ASP A 191 23.43 -3.60 -9.16
CA ASP A 191 24.58 -3.09 -8.43
C ASP A 191 24.22 -2.16 -7.27
N LEU A 192 22.93 -1.84 -7.04
CA LEU A 192 22.53 -0.85 -6.04
C LEU A 192 21.46 -1.39 -5.08
N TYR A 193 21.75 -1.29 -3.79
CA TYR A 193 20.77 -1.37 -2.72
C TYR A 193 20.10 0.01 -2.57
N THR A 194 18.78 0.05 -2.71
CA THR A 194 17.98 1.30 -2.72
C THR A 194 16.72 1.15 -1.87
N GLU A 195 16.00 2.25 -1.68
CA GLU A 195 14.68 2.33 -1.05
C GLU A 195 13.72 1.29 -1.67
N ASN A 196 13.78 1.13 -2.99
CA ASN A 196 12.97 0.17 -3.71
C ASN A 196 13.30 -1.29 -3.34
N SER A 197 14.51 -1.59 -2.88
CA SER A 197 14.86 -2.94 -2.41
C SER A 197 14.12 -3.30 -1.14
N LEU A 198 13.90 -2.33 -0.24
CA LEU A 198 13.10 -2.54 0.97
C LEU A 198 11.62 -2.73 0.63
N LEU A 199 11.08 -1.92 -0.30
CA LEU A 199 9.71 -2.11 -0.80
C LEU A 199 9.54 -3.49 -1.45
N ARG A 200 10.49 -3.94 -2.30
CA ARG A 200 10.46 -5.28 -2.91
C ARG A 200 10.53 -6.40 -1.89
N LEU A 201 11.36 -6.23 -0.86
CA LEU A 201 11.48 -7.19 0.22
C LEU A 201 10.15 -7.32 0.98
N TYR A 202 9.50 -6.19 1.26
CA TYR A 202 8.21 -6.14 1.94
C TYR A 202 7.10 -6.79 1.11
N VAL A 203 6.91 -6.41 -0.16
CA VAL A 203 5.87 -7.01 -1.01
C VAL A 203 6.09 -8.51 -1.21
N ALA A 204 7.35 -8.95 -1.36
CA ALA A 204 7.66 -10.37 -1.50
C ALA A 204 7.38 -11.15 -0.22
N TRP A 205 7.52 -10.51 0.95
CA TRP A 205 7.20 -11.12 2.24
C TRP A 205 5.69 -11.26 2.45
N VAL A 206 4.91 -10.20 2.19
CA VAL A 206 3.45 -10.17 2.35
C VAL A 206 2.77 -11.17 1.41
N PHE A 207 3.19 -11.21 0.14
CA PHE A 207 2.56 -12.04 -0.89
C PHE A 207 3.28 -13.38 -1.12
N GLU A 208 4.15 -13.79 -0.20
CA GLU A 208 4.85 -15.09 -0.24
C GLU A 208 5.60 -15.37 -1.55
N GLY A 209 6.19 -14.33 -2.14
CA GLY A 209 6.94 -14.40 -3.39
C GLY A 209 8.37 -14.93 -3.20
N ASP A 210 8.54 -16.23 -2.94
CA ASP A 210 9.83 -16.86 -2.57
C ASP A 210 11.02 -16.48 -3.47
N LEU A 211 10.82 -16.47 -4.79
CA LEU A 211 11.88 -16.15 -5.75
C LEU A 211 12.34 -14.69 -5.62
N LEU A 212 11.38 -13.76 -5.53
CA LEU A 212 11.66 -12.34 -5.36
C LEU A 212 12.28 -12.08 -3.98
N PHE A 213 11.70 -12.67 -2.93
CA PHE A 213 12.17 -12.53 -1.56
C PHE A 213 13.61 -12.99 -1.43
N THR A 214 13.93 -14.19 -1.94
CA THR A 214 15.29 -14.74 -1.89
C THR A 214 16.29 -13.87 -2.65
N ALA A 215 15.92 -13.40 -3.84
CA ALA A 215 16.78 -12.55 -4.66
C ALA A 215 17.10 -11.22 -3.96
N VAL A 216 16.07 -10.56 -3.41
CA VAL A 216 16.21 -9.26 -2.76
C VAL A 216 16.88 -9.39 -1.39
N ALA A 217 16.52 -10.38 -0.58
CA ALA A 217 17.15 -10.63 0.72
C ALA A 217 18.65 -10.88 0.59
N ARG A 218 19.08 -11.66 -0.41
CA ARG A 218 20.52 -11.87 -0.71
C ARG A 218 21.23 -10.57 -1.07
N ARG A 219 20.56 -9.69 -1.83
CA ARG A 219 21.11 -8.38 -2.21
C ARG A 219 21.25 -7.47 -0.98
N VAL A 220 20.20 -7.37 -0.17
CA VAL A 220 20.21 -6.60 1.09
C VAL A 220 21.33 -7.10 2.00
N LEU A 221 21.45 -8.40 2.22
CA LEU A 221 22.51 -8.98 3.05
C LEU A 221 23.93 -8.75 2.51
N ARG A 222 24.08 -8.59 1.19
CA ARG A 222 25.40 -8.41 0.56
C ARG A 222 25.86 -6.95 0.54
N TYR A 223 24.94 -6.01 0.38
CA TYR A 223 25.28 -4.61 0.11
C TYR A 223 24.84 -3.64 1.21
N SER A 224 23.93 -4.03 2.11
CA SER A 224 23.61 -3.19 3.27
C SER A 224 24.72 -3.22 4.31
N LYS A 225 24.97 -2.06 4.91
CA LYS A 225 25.72 -1.84 6.15
C LYS A 225 24.83 -1.98 7.39
N GLY A 226 23.51 -2.02 7.22
CA GLY A 226 22.54 -2.26 8.29
C GLY A 226 21.20 -1.58 8.03
N LEU A 227 20.18 -1.92 8.82
CA LEU A 227 18.87 -1.26 8.73
C LEU A 227 18.90 0.21 9.14
N SER A 228 19.94 0.64 9.87
CA SER A 228 20.17 2.04 10.25
C SER A 228 20.53 2.95 9.06
N GLU A 229 20.82 2.38 7.88
CA GLU A 229 21.03 3.15 6.65
C GLU A 229 19.75 3.80 6.11
N PHE A 230 18.57 3.36 6.56
CA PHE A 230 17.29 3.88 6.09
C PHE A 230 16.39 4.24 7.27
N ASP A 231 15.78 5.42 7.20
CA ASP A 231 14.55 5.69 7.92
C ASP A 231 13.42 4.96 7.21
N LEU A 232 12.89 3.91 7.84
CA LEU A 232 11.87 3.03 7.27
C LEU A 232 10.48 3.66 7.23
N LYS A 233 10.30 4.85 7.84
CA LYS A 233 9.00 5.50 8.00
C LYS A 233 7.97 4.51 8.55
N GLU A 234 6.83 4.35 7.88
CA GLU A 234 5.73 3.45 8.28
C GLU A 234 5.76 2.09 7.57
N LEU A 235 6.86 1.74 6.88
CA LEU A 235 6.95 0.45 6.18
C LEU A 235 7.00 -0.72 7.19
N PRO A 236 6.06 -1.69 7.17
CA PRO A 236 5.94 -2.73 8.20
C PRO A 236 6.96 -3.87 8.09
N VAL A 237 8.26 -3.56 8.06
CA VAL A 237 9.32 -4.58 7.89
C VAL A 237 9.61 -5.42 9.14
N GLY A 238 9.04 -5.07 10.30
CA GLY A 238 9.22 -5.82 11.55
C GLY A 238 8.78 -7.29 11.45
N GLY A 239 7.73 -7.58 10.67
CA GLY A 239 7.26 -8.95 10.41
C GLY A 239 8.25 -9.77 9.59
N ILE A 240 9.06 -9.14 8.73
CA ILE A 240 10.03 -9.81 7.86
C ILE A 240 11.11 -10.51 8.68
N LEU A 241 11.54 -9.90 9.78
CA LEU A 241 12.57 -10.43 10.69
C LEU A 241 12.14 -11.72 11.40
N SER A 242 10.86 -12.10 11.32
CA SER A 242 10.34 -13.33 11.92
C SER A 242 10.33 -14.54 10.95
N LYS A 243 10.42 -14.33 9.62
CA LYS A 243 10.45 -15.42 8.63
C LYS A 243 11.83 -16.04 8.53
N HIS A 244 11.88 -17.38 8.56
CA HIS A 244 13.10 -18.17 8.36
C HIS A 244 13.39 -18.30 6.85
N ILE A 245 14.60 -17.94 6.41
CA ILE A 245 15.03 -18.17 5.02
C ILE A 245 15.43 -19.66 4.87
N PRO A 246 14.98 -20.36 3.81
CA PRO A 246 15.50 -21.69 3.46
C PRO A 246 17.02 -21.62 3.24
N GLY A 247 17.79 -22.39 4.01
CA GLY A 247 19.26 -22.33 4.03
C GLY A 247 19.87 -21.78 5.32
N GLY A 248 19.06 -21.52 6.36
CA GLY A 248 19.56 -21.26 7.72
C GLY A 248 19.95 -19.80 8.03
N LEU A 249 19.76 -18.88 7.09
CA LEU A 249 19.93 -17.44 7.34
C LEU A 249 18.68 -16.90 8.04
N LYS A 250 18.85 -16.42 9.28
CA LYS A 250 17.83 -15.61 9.97
C LYS A 250 18.04 -14.14 9.59
N LEU A 251 16.99 -13.42 9.19
CA LEU A 251 17.08 -11.95 9.01
C LEU A 251 17.41 -11.22 10.32
N ASN A 252 17.32 -11.88 11.48
CA ASN A 252 17.77 -11.40 12.79
C ASN A 252 19.27 -11.03 12.83
N THR A 253 20.03 -11.39 11.81
CA THR A 253 21.44 -10.98 11.66
C THR A 253 21.58 -9.51 11.21
N LEU A 254 20.49 -8.86 10.77
CA LEU A 254 20.45 -7.43 10.43
C LEU A 254 20.29 -6.51 11.65
N THR A 255 20.18 -7.06 12.87
CA THR A 255 19.90 -6.27 14.09
C THR A 255 21.12 -5.94 14.94
N LEU A 256 22.35 -6.15 14.47
CA LEU A 256 23.56 -5.81 15.24
C LEU A 256 24.63 -5.18 14.36
N CYS A 257 24.53 -3.87 14.16
CA CYS A 257 25.59 -2.87 14.41
C CYS A 257 24.97 -1.47 14.31
#